data_AF-A0A3D4NKJ9-F1
#
_entry.id   AF-A0A3D4NKJ9-F1
#
_cell.length_a   1.000
_cell.length_b   1.000
_cell.length_c   1.000
_cell.angle_alpha   90.00
_cell.angle_beta   90.00
_cell.angle_gamma   90.00
#
_symmetry.space_group_name_H-M   'P 1'
#
loop_
_entity.id
_entity.type
_entity.pdbx_description
1 polymer ?
#
loop_
_entity_poly.entity_id
_entity_poly.type
_entity_poly.pdbx_seq_one_letter_code
_entity_poly.pdbx_strand_id
1 'polypeptide(L)' 'MQRFQKITPCLWFDDQAEEAAKFYCSVFDHSRITATTYYGHAGFEFHGRPEGSVMTVSF' A
#
# COMPACT_ATOMS: atom_id res chain seq x y z
N MET A 1 -21.28 10.35 7.25
CA MET A 1 -20.10 10.36 8.15
C MET A 1 -19.23 9.18 7.74
N GLN A 2 -18.00 9.42 7.27
CA GLN A 2 -17.05 8.33 6.95
C GLN A 2 -16.76 7.55 8.23
N ARG A 3 -17.11 6.25 8.26
CA ARG A 3 -16.85 5.40 9.42
C ARG A 3 -15.44 4.85 9.29
N PHE A 4 -14.50 5.49 9.98
CA PHE A 4 -13.10 5.07 10.03
C PHE A 4 -12.99 3.73 10.77
N GLN A 5 -12.24 2.77 10.23
CA GLN A 5 -11.98 1.50 10.90
C GLN A 5 -10.98 1.70 12.03
N LYS A 6 -11.34 1.32 13.25
CA LYS A 6 -10.49 1.51 14.43
C LYS A 6 -9.25 0.60 14.39
N ILE A 7 -9.37 -0.56 13.76
CA ILE A 7 -8.30 -1.55 13.61
C ILE A 7 -8.33 -1.99 12.14
N THR A 8 -7.21 -1.77 11.44
CA THR A 8 -7.03 -2.15 10.03
C THR A 8 -5.92 -3.19 9.95
N PRO A 9 -6.14 -4.35 9.32
CA PRO A 9 -5.07 -5.30 9.05
C PRO A 9 -3.96 -4.67 8.22
N CYS A 10 -2.70 -4.89 8.61
CA CYS A 10 -1.54 -4.47 7.83
C CYS A 10 -0.85 -5.72 7.29
N LEU A 11 -0.82 -5.86 5.97
CA LEU A 11 -0.15 -6.96 5.28
C LEU A 11 1.22 -6.48 4.81
N TRP A 12 2.27 -7.23 5.15
CA TRP A 12 3.64 -6.88 4.78
C TRP A 12 4.08 -7.67 3.56
N PHE A 13 4.68 -6.98 2.59
CA PHE A 13 5.26 -7.55 1.38
C PHE A 13 6.63 -6.95 1.15
N ASP A 14 7.51 -7.68 0.47
CA ASP A 14 8.83 -7.17 0.12
C ASP A 14 8.74 -6.10 -0.97
N ASP A 15 8.13 -6.42 -2.12
CA ASP A 15 8.05 -5.51 -3.27
C ASP A 15 6.71 -5.56 -4.03
N GLN A 16 5.81 -6.45 -3.62
CA GLN A 16 4.63 -6.85 -4.41
C GLN A 16 3.33 -6.26 -3.88
N ALA A 17 3.40 -5.23 -3.02
CA ALA A 17 2.23 -4.71 -2.32
C ALA A 17 1.16 -4.18 -3.29
N GLU A 18 1.57 -3.53 -4.39
CA GLU A 18 0.64 -2.99 -5.39
C GLU A 18 0.00 -4.09 -6.23
N GLU A 19 0.78 -5.06 -6.70
CA GLU A 19 0.28 -6.21 -7.45
C GLU A 19 -0.67 -7.05 -6.60
N ALA A 20 -0.33 -7.28 -5.32
CA ALA A 20 -1.17 -7.99 -4.37
C ALA A 20 -2.49 -7.27 -4.14
N ALA A 21 -2.47 -5.96 -3.88
CA ALA A 21 -3.68 -5.16 -3.73
C ALA A 21 -4.55 -5.18 -5.00
N LYS A 22 -3.95 -5.04 -6.19
CA LYS A 22 -4.66 -5.15 -7.48
C LYS A 22 -5.31 -6.52 -7.64
N PHE A 23 -4.59 -7.59 -7.30
CA PHE A 23 -5.10 -8.95 -7.35
C PHE A 23 -6.28 -9.14 -6.39
N TYR A 24 -6.13 -8.75 -5.12
CA TYR A 24 -7.22 -8.85 -4.14
C TYR A 24 -8.44 -8.06 -4.58
N CYS A 25 -8.23 -6.86 -5.14
CA CYS A 25 -9.34 -6.07 -5.65
C CYS A 25 -10.02 -6.66 -6.88
N SER A 26 -9.32 -7.48 -7.66
CA SER A 26 -9.91 -8.19 -8.80
C SER A 26 -10.72 -9.44 -8.40
N VAL A 27 -10.45 -10.00 -7.21
CA VAL A 27 -11.07 -11.25 -6.74
C VAL A 27 -12.34 -10.98 -5.92
N PHE A 28 -12.34 -9.93 -5.10
CA PHE A 28 -13.46 -9.65 -4.18
C PHE A 28 -14.30 -8.47 -4.67
N ASP A 29 -15.62 -8.69 -4.82
CA ASP A 29 -16.55 -7.60 -5.10
C ASP A 29 -16.55 -6.53 -4.00
N HIS A 30 -16.90 -5.30 -4.36
CA HIS A 30 -16.92 -4.13 -3.46
C HIS A 30 -15.56 -3.75 -2.82
N SER A 31 -14.46 -4.21 -3.38
CA SER A 31 -13.11 -3.81 -2.97
C SER A 31 -12.54 -2.74 -3.92
N ARG A 32 -11.63 -1.90 -3.42
CA ARG A 32 -10.95 -0.90 -4.25
C ARG A 32 -9.71 -0.36 -3.57
N ILE A 33 -8.65 -0.14 -4.36
CA ILE A 33 -7.52 0.67 -3.91
C ILE A 33 -7.99 2.11 -3.71
N THR A 34 -7.68 2.69 -2.55
CA THR A 34 -8.08 4.04 -2.13
C THR A 34 -6.91 5.01 -2.11
N ALA A 35 -5.70 4.54 -1.82
CA ALA A 35 -4.49 5.35 -1.80
C ALA A 35 -3.24 4.49 -2.01
N THR A 36 -2.24 5.07 -2.67
CA THR A 36 -0.88 4.53 -2.74
C THR A 36 0.09 5.61 -2.31
N THR A 37 1.03 5.27 -1.43
CA THR A 37 2.12 6.15 -1.06
C THR A 37 3.44 5.58 -1.57
N TYR A 38 4.39 6.47 -1.83
CA TYR A 38 5.67 6.12 -2.42
C TYR A 38 6.81 6.58 -1.51
N TYR A 39 7.95 5.89 -1.58
CA TYR A 39 9.18 6.34 -0.94
C TYR A 39 9.64 7.65 -1.60
N GLY A 40 9.93 8.64 -0.75
CA GLY A 40 10.61 9.86 -1.18
C GLY A 40 12.13 9.72 -1.08
N HIS A 41 12.85 10.80 -1.42
CA HIS A 41 14.31 10.87 -1.27
C HIS A 41 14.77 10.82 0.21
N ALA A 42 13.95 11.31 1.14
CA ALA A 42 14.34 11.39 2.55
C ALA A 42 14.50 10.00 3.17
N GLY A 43 15.68 9.75 3.77
CA GLY A 43 15.98 8.49 4.45
C GLY A 43 16.53 7.38 3.55
N PHE A 44 16.80 7.66 2.27
CA PHE A 44 17.35 6.70 1.31
C PHE A 44 18.60 5.96 1.82
N GLU A 45 19.47 6.67 2.54
CA GLU A 45 20.68 6.14 3.16
C GLU A 45 20.42 5.04 4.22
N PHE A 46 19.20 4.96 4.75
CA PHE A 46 18.78 3.94 5.73
C PHE A 46 17.91 2.86 5.13
N HIS A 47 16.89 3.22 4.34
CA HIS A 47 15.94 2.24 3.81
C HIS A 47 16.34 1.67 2.44
N GLY A 48 17.24 2.33 1.70
CA GLY A 48 17.78 1.87 0.41
C GLY A 48 16.75 1.73 -0.73
N ARG A 49 15.55 2.28 -0.55
CA ARG A 49 14.44 2.16 -1.52
C ARG A 49 14.49 3.29 -2.54
N PRO A 50 14.53 3.01 -3.85
CA PRO A 50 14.50 4.05 -4.87
C PRO A 50 13.31 5.00 -4.70
N GLU A 51 13.53 6.28 -5.00
CA GLU A 51 12.44 7.26 -5.02
C GLU A 51 11.35 6.83 -6.01
N GLY A 52 10.09 6.97 -5.59
CA GLY A 52 8.93 6.54 -6.39
C GLY A 52 8.59 5.05 -6.27
N SER A 53 9.38 4.24 -5.54
CA SER A 53 8.98 2.87 -5.20
C SER A 53 7.78 2.87 -4.24
N VAL A 54 6.92 1.87 -4.35
CA VAL A 54 5.69 1.78 -3.53
C VAL A 54 6.06 1.52 -2.07
N MET A 55 5.51 2.35 -1.18
CA MET A 55 5.71 2.24 0.27
C MET A 55 4.49 1.61 0.95
N THR A 56 3.29 2.11 0.67
CA THR A 56 2.05 1.52 1.19
C THR A 56 0.92 1.60 0.17
N VAL A 57 0.01 0.63 0.23
CA VAL A 57 -1.22 0.60 -0.57
C VAL A 57 -2.40 0.38 0.38
N SER A 58 -3.37 1.28 0.33
CA SER A 58 -4.62 1.19 1.08
C SER A 58 -5.72 0.68 0.14
N PHE A 59 -6.40 -0.40 0.51
CA PHE A 59 -7.44 -1.05 -0.30
C PHE A 59 -8.56 -1.66 0.55
#